data_AF-M2TLC9-F1
#
_entry.id   AF-M2TLC9-F1
#
_cell.length_a   1.000
_cell.length_b   1.000
_cell.length_c   1.000
_cell.angle_alpha   90.00
_cell.angle_beta   90.00
_cell.angle_gamma   90.00
#
_symmetry.space_group_name_H-M   'P 1'
#
loop_
_entity.id
_entity.type
_entity.pdbx_description
1 polymer ?
#
loop_
_entity_poly.entity_id
_entity_poly.type
_entity_poly.pdbx_seq_one_letter_code
_entity_poly.pdbx_strand_id
1 'polypeptide(L)'
;MSFTLETIPALQITDPILTQCATLFSTAYGIWGPHAEQKIGKHCKHGKQIRLSVERPHMHGDELAGYAFATRWMYEVRGICWVTQLCVRVEYRRKGLATELLSRLCEDEDYAFGILSSHLAAIMAGLRAWGKGIESVDMNLVKECGAGIMAASPVQYVREAKLRGSLFGSVDDGTVCCAATLTEVMERGEWPFGELPEGCEFLALIQGV
;
A
#
# COMPACT_ATOMS: atom_id res chain seq x y z
N MET A 1 -9.05 5.88 -23.47
CA MET A 1 -8.48 4.55 -23.14
C MET A 1 -9.40 3.97 -22.09
N SER A 2 -10.01 2.82 -22.32
CA SER A 2 -10.93 2.17 -21.38
C SER A 2 -10.22 0.99 -20.73
N PHE A 3 -10.31 0.88 -19.40
CA PHE A 3 -9.84 -0.29 -18.67
C PHE A 3 -11.03 -1.19 -18.34
N THR A 4 -10.81 -2.50 -18.38
CA THR A 4 -11.73 -3.47 -17.78
C THR A 4 -11.22 -3.77 -16.37
N LEU A 5 -12.11 -3.66 -15.40
CA LEU A 5 -11.80 -3.88 -13.98
C LEU A 5 -12.62 -5.05 -13.45
N GLU A 6 -11.92 -6.00 -12.84
CA GLU A 6 -12.49 -7.21 -12.26
C GLU A 6 -12.06 -7.33 -10.80
N THR A 7 -13.00 -7.68 -9.92
CA THR A 7 -12.73 -8.01 -8.52
C THR A 7 -12.76 -9.53 -8.38
N ILE A 8 -11.62 -10.11 -7.99
CA ILE A 8 -11.44 -11.57 -7.91
C ILE A 8 -11.29 -11.97 -6.44
N PRO A 9 -12.19 -12.81 -5.90
CA PRO A 9 -12.05 -13.34 -4.53
C PRO A 9 -10.76 -14.14 -4.39
N ALA A 10 -10.16 -14.13 -3.20
CA ALA A 10 -8.87 -14.80 -2.94
C ALA A 10 -8.84 -16.28 -3.39
N LEU A 11 -9.93 -17.02 -3.18
CA LEU A 11 -10.06 -18.43 -3.57
C LEU A 11 -10.09 -18.67 -5.09
N GLN A 12 -10.32 -17.62 -5.88
CA GLN A 12 -10.36 -17.66 -7.35
C GLN A 12 -9.11 -17.07 -7.98
N ILE A 13 -8.16 -16.58 -7.19
CA ILE A 13 -6.86 -16.11 -7.70
C ILE A 13 -6.07 -17.33 -8.15
N THR A 14 -5.76 -17.37 -9.44
CA THR A 14 -5.01 -18.46 -10.08
C THR A 14 -3.52 -18.14 -10.19
N ASP A 15 -2.68 -19.17 -10.33
CA ASP A 15 -1.23 -19.00 -10.54
C ASP A 15 -0.87 -18.09 -11.73
N PRO A 16 -1.58 -18.13 -12.88
CA PRO A 16 -1.36 -17.16 -13.95
C PRO A 16 -1.58 -15.71 -13.50
N ILE A 17 -2.64 -15.42 -12.74
CA ILE A 17 -2.90 -14.06 -12.22
C ILE A 17 -1.78 -13.64 -11.28
N LEU A 18 -1.39 -14.51 -10.34
CA LEU A 18 -0.28 -14.24 -9.42
C LEU A 18 1.02 -13.97 -10.18
N THR A 19 1.29 -14.72 -11.24
CA THR A 19 2.50 -14.55 -12.04
C THR A 19 2.51 -13.21 -12.78
N GLN A 20 1.36 -12.75 -13.28
CA GLN A 20 1.23 -11.42 -13.87
C GLN A 20 1.47 -10.31 -12.85
N CYS A 21 0.84 -10.41 -11.68
CA CYS A 21 1.01 -9.45 -10.59
C CYS A 21 2.45 -9.40 -10.09
N ALA A 22 3.10 -10.56 -9.91
CA ALA A 22 4.50 -10.67 -9.51
C ALA A 22 5.44 -10.10 -10.58
N THR A 23 5.20 -10.39 -11.86
CA THR A 23 5.98 -9.84 -12.98
C THR A 23 5.88 -8.32 -12.98
N LEU A 24 4.65 -7.78 -12.92
CA LEU A 24 4.43 -6.35 -12.90
C LEU A 24 5.11 -5.68 -11.70
N PHE A 25 4.99 -6.26 -10.50
CA PHE A 25 5.62 -5.74 -9.31
C PHE A 25 7.15 -5.73 -9.41
N SER A 26 7.75 -6.84 -9.84
CA SER A 26 9.18 -6.95 -10.06
C SER A 26 9.69 -5.97 -11.12
N THR A 27 8.90 -5.64 -12.14
CA THR A 27 9.26 -4.63 -13.14
C THR A 27 9.13 -3.20 -12.58
N ALA A 28 8.10 -2.92 -11.80
CA ALA A 28 7.78 -1.57 -11.32
C ALA A 28 8.55 -1.15 -10.05
N TYR A 29 8.84 -2.11 -9.17
CA TYR A 29 9.42 -1.90 -7.83
C TYR A 29 10.64 -2.79 -7.57
N GLY A 30 10.94 -3.72 -8.47
CA GLY A 30 12.03 -4.65 -8.26
C GLY A 30 13.37 -4.06 -8.65
N ILE A 31 13.89 -3.08 -7.91
CA ILE A 31 15.31 -2.76 -7.88
C ILE A 31 15.76 -2.73 -6.43
N TRP A 32 16.73 -3.56 -6.08
CA TRP A 32 17.31 -3.57 -4.74
C TRP A 32 17.98 -2.24 -4.41
N GLY A 33 17.58 -1.65 -3.28
CA GLY A 33 18.23 -0.47 -2.71
C GLY A 33 19.67 -0.77 -2.24
N PRO A 34 20.47 0.27 -1.94
CA PRO A 34 21.89 0.15 -1.60
C PRO A 34 22.15 -0.73 -0.37
N HIS A 35 21.20 -0.80 0.56
CA HIS A 35 21.32 -1.57 1.81
C HIS A 35 20.79 -3.01 1.72
N ALA A 36 20.27 -3.45 0.57
CA ALA A 36 19.63 -4.76 0.43
C ALA A 36 20.60 -5.94 0.68
N GLU A 37 21.86 -5.79 0.27
CA GLU A 37 22.86 -6.85 0.42
C GLU A 37 23.20 -7.10 1.91
N GLN A 38 23.21 -6.03 2.70
CA GLN A 38 23.49 -6.08 4.13
C GLN A 38 22.30 -6.60 4.95
N LYS A 39 21.08 -6.23 4.56
CA LYS A 39 19.86 -6.54 5.32
C LYS A 39 19.20 -7.87 4.94
N ILE A 40 19.31 -8.28 3.68
CA ILE A 40 18.61 -9.47 3.13
C ILE A 40 19.59 -10.55 2.67
N GLY A 41 20.81 -10.17 2.27
CA GLY A 41 21.92 -11.09 2.00
C GLY A 41 22.57 -10.89 0.63
N LYS A 42 23.70 -11.58 0.43
CA LYS A 42 24.61 -11.47 -0.75
C LYS A 42 23.97 -11.61 -2.14
N HIS A 43 22.74 -12.12 -2.23
CA HIS A 43 22.00 -12.30 -3.47
C HIS A 43 21.15 -11.06 -3.86
N CYS A 44 20.94 -10.14 -2.92
CA CYS A 44 20.09 -8.96 -3.03
C CYS A 44 20.95 -7.72 -3.30
N LYS A 45 21.63 -7.72 -4.47
CA LYS A 45 22.62 -6.69 -4.82
C LYS A 45 21.96 -5.39 -5.28
N HIS A 46 22.48 -4.26 -4.82
CA HIS A 46 22.04 -2.93 -5.25
C HIS A 46 21.95 -2.83 -6.78
N GLY A 47 20.87 -2.22 -7.28
CA GLY A 47 20.63 -2.05 -8.71
C GLY A 47 20.19 -3.32 -9.44
N LYS A 48 20.20 -4.50 -8.78
CA LYS A 48 19.64 -5.72 -9.37
C LYS A 48 18.15 -5.82 -9.14
N GLN A 49 17.48 -6.54 -10.04
CA GLN A 49 16.05 -6.71 -9.92
C GLN A 49 15.65 -7.61 -8.75
N ILE A 50 14.61 -7.20 -8.01
CA ILE A 50 13.94 -8.08 -7.04
C ILE A 50 13.26 -9.19 -7.83
N ARG A 51 13.70 -10.43 -7.61
CA ARG A 51 13.07 -11.62 -8.19
C ARG A 51 12.20 -12.27 -7.13
N LEU A 52 10.89 -12.05 -7.23
CA LEU A 52 9.93 -12.95 -6.61
C LEU A 52 9.92 -14.21 -7.48
N SER A 53 10.26 -15.36 -6.90
CA SER A 53 10.49 -16.60 -7.63
C SER A 53 9.19 -17.14 -8.22
N VAL A 54 8.92 -16.82 -9.49
CA VAL A 54 8.17 -17.63 -10.44
C VAL A 54 8.86 -17.48 -11.81
N GLU A 55 9.11 -18.59 -12.50
CA GLU A 55 9.71 -18.59 -13.84
C GLU A 55 8.91 -17.68 -14.78
N ARG A 56 9.60 -16.83 -15.53
CA ARG A 56 8.98 -15.78 -16.36
C ARG A 56 8.13 -16.41 -17.48
N PRO A 57 6.79 -16.31 -17.47
CA PRO A 57 6.01 -16.64 -18.63
C PRO A 57 6.19 -15.51 -19.65
N HIS A 58 6.49 -15.86 -20.89
CA HIS A 58 6.25 -14.96 -22.01
C HIS A 58 4.74 -14.97 -22.24
N MET A 59 4.06 -13.84 -22.04
CA MET A 59 2.62 -13.76 -22.29
C MET A 59 2.32 -13.01 -23.59
N HIS A 60 1.49 -13.65 -24.41
CA HIS A 60 0.66 -13.03 -25.44
C HIS A 60 -0.79 -13.08 -24.94
N GLY A 61 -1.40 -11.91 -24.66
CA GLY A 61 -2.76 -11.74 -24.15
C GLY A 61 -2.91 -10.43 -23.35
N ASP A 62 -4.13 -9.90 -23.23
CA ASP A 62 -4.46 -8.57 -22.67
C ASP A 62 -3.57 -8.18 -21.48
N GLU A 63 -2.87 -7.06 -21.63
CA GLU A 63 -1.78 -6.67 -20.73
C GLU A 63 -2.32 -6.10 -19.40
N LEU A 64 -1.97 -6.73 -18.28
CA LEU A 64 -2.35 -6.26 -16.94
C LEU A 64 -1.85 -4.83 -16.67
N ALA A 65 -2.76 -3.85 -16.64
CA ALA A 65 -2.44 -2.43 -16.45
C ALA A 65 -2.07 -2.07 -14.99
N GLY A 66 -2.64 -2.79 -14.02
CA GLY A 66 -2.40 -2.60 -12.59
C GLY A 66 -3.28 -3.54 -11.76
N TYR A 67 -2.98 -3.64 -10.46
CA TYR A 67 -3.75 -4.43 -9.51
C TYR A 67 -3.66 -3.84 -8.10
N ALA A 68 -4.61 -4.23 -7.25
CA ALA A 68 -4.57 -4.02 -5.81
C ALA A 68 -4.91 -5.34 -5.10
N PHE A 69 -4.12 -5.70 -4.08
CA PHE A 69 -4.46 -6.77 -3.15
C PHE A 69 -4.93 -6.17 -1.85
N ALA A 70 -6.05 -6.67 -1.35
CA ALA A 70 -6.61 -6.29 -0.07
C ALA A 70 -6.83 -7.52 0.81
N THR A 71 -6.73 -7.31 2.11
CA THR A 71 -7.05 -8.29 3.13
C THR A 71 -8.07 -7.69 4.07
N ARG A 72 -9.12 -8.45 4.36
CA ARG A 72 -10.15 -8.05 5.32
C ARG A 72 -10.02 -8.78 6.64
N TRP A 73 -10.26 -8.07 7.74
CA TRP A 73 -10.36 -8.67 9.07
C TRP A 73 -11.30 -7.86 9.95
N MET A 74 -11.69 -8.47 11.07
CA MET A 74 -12.48 -7.80 12.10
C MET A 74 -11.57 -7.18 13.15
N TYR A 75 -11.78 -5.91 13.45
CA TYR A 75 -11.29 -5.28 14.67
C TYR A 75 -12.48 -5.01 15.58
N GLU A 76 -12.53 -5.71 16.71
CA GLU A 76 -13.72 -5.81 17.57
C GLU A 76 -14.92 -6.36 16.78
N VAL A 77 -15.81 -5.48 16.31
CA VAL A 77 -17.00 -5.79 15.48
C VAL A 77 -17.03 -4.99 14.18
N ARG A 78 -15.92 -4.34 13.83
CA ARG A 78 -15.79 -3.43 12.69
C ARG A 78 -14.98 -4.12 11.59
N GLY A 79 -15.54 -4.19 10.38
CA GLY A 79 -14.85 -4.72 9.20
C GLY A 79 -13.77 -3.76 8.73
N ILE A 80 -12.55 -4.25 8.56
CA ILE A 80 -11.41 -3.47 8.07
C ILE A 80 -10.99 -4.04 6.72
N CYS A 81 -10.92 -3.20 5.69
CA CYS A 81 -10.34 -3.55 4.39
C CYS A 81 -8.99 -2.88 4.21
N TRP A 82 -7.93 -3.66 4.14
CA TRP A 82 -6.57 -3.13 4.08
C TRP A 82 -5.85 -3.53 2.81
N VAL A 83 -5.29 -2.56 2.11
CA VAL A 83 -4.49 -2.79 0.92
C VAL A 83 -3.06 -3.15 1.31
N THR A 84 -2.68 -4.37 0.94
CA THR A 84 -1.34 -4.92 1.19
C THR A 84 -0.39 -4.70 0.02
N GLN A 85 -0.94 -4.54 -1.20
CA GLN A 85 -0.15 -4.28 -2.39
C GLN A 85 -0.95 -3.47 -3.39
N LEU A 86 -0.36 -2.41 -3.94
CA LEU A 86 -0.93 -1.61 -5.02
C LEU A 86 0.16 -1.39 -6.06
N CYS A 87 -0.09 -1.81 -7.30
CA CYS A 87 0.87 -1.64 -8.38
C CYS A 87 0.18 -1.21 -9.66
N VAL A 88 0.70 -0.13 -10.26
CA VAL A 88 0.23 0.38 -11.56
C VAL A 88 1.43 0.54 -12.48
N ARG A 89 1.29 0.03 -13.71
CA ARG A 89 2.28 0.21 -14.78
C ARG A 89 2.59 1.68 -14.99
N VAL A 90 3.86 1.99 -15.24
CA VAL A 90 4.34 3.37 -15.34
C VAL A 90 3.61 4.16 -16.43
N GLU A 91 3.25 3.50 -17.53
CA GLU A 91 2.52 4.06 -18.67
C GLU A 91 1.08 4.45 -18.32
N TYR A 92 0.52 3.88 -17.25
CA TYR A 92 -0.85 4.12 -16.78
C TYR A 92 -0.91 4.88 -15.45
N ARG A 93 0.24 5.28 -14.87
CA ARG A 93 0.28 6.14 -13.68
C ARG A 93 -0.28 7.53 -13.99
N ARG A 94 -0.77 8.23 -12.96
CA ARG A 94 -1.35 9.59 -13.03
C ARG A 94 -2.60 9.70 -13.92
N LYS A 95 -3.21 8.58 -14.33
CA LYS A 95 -4.45 8.52 -15.12
C LYS A 95 -5.69 8.09 -14.32
N GLY A 96 -5.62 8.13 -12.99
CA GLY A 96 -6.74 7.75 -12.10
C GLY A 96 -6.87 6.24 -11.82
N LEU A 97 -6.16 5.37 -12.55
CA LEU A 97 -6.30 3.91 -12.43
C LEU A 97 -6.11 3.37 -11.00
N ALA A 98 -5.15 3.89 -10.24
CA ALA A 98 -4.97 3.49 -8.84
C ALA A 98 -6.21 3.81 -7.98
N THR A 99 -6.80 4.99 -8.14
CA THR A 99 -8.02 5.38 -7.43
C THR A 99 -9.20 4.50 -7.84
N GLU A 100 -9.31 4.17 -9.13
CA GLU A 100 -10.38 3.31 -9.64
C GLU A 100 -10.27 1.87 -9.09
N LEU A 101 -9.05 1.30 -9.06
CA LEU A 101 -8.76 0.00 -8.45
C LEU A 101 -9.15 -0.02 -6.96
N LEU A 102 -8.76 1.01 -6.20
CA LEU A 102 -9.06 1.10 -4.78
C LEU A 102 -10.56 1.29 -4.50
N SER A 103 -11.26 2.05 -5.34
CA SER A 103 -12.70 2.28 -5.19
C SER A 103 -13.51 0.99 -5.35
N ARG A 104 -13.02 0.04 -6.15
CA ARG A 104 -13.64 -1.29 -6.33
C ARG A 104 -13.49 -2.23 -5.13
N LEU A 105 -12.65 -1.88 -4.17
CA LEU A 105 -12.50 -2.62 -2.91
C LEU A 105 -13.52 -2.16 -1.85
N CYS A 106 -14.34 -1.14 -2.13
CA CYS A 106 -15.35 -0.68 -1.19
C CYS A 106 -16.50 -1.70 -1.11
N GLU A 107 -16.76 -2.23 0.07
CA GLU A 107 -17.96 -3.01 0.41
C GLU A 107 -18.73 -2.25 1.51
N ASP A 108 -20.07 -2.27 1.47
CA ASP A 108 -20.93 -1.49 2.38
C ASP A 108 -20.73 -1.86 3.87
N GLU A 109 -20.14 -3.03 4.14
CA GLU A 109 -19.89 -3.56 5.48
C GLU A 109 -18.53 -3.13 6.04
N ASP A 110 -17.64 -2.56 5.22
CA ASP A 110 -16.32 -2.12 5.63
C ASP A 110 -16.42 -0.81 6.44
N TYR A 111 -16.09 -0.89 7.74
CA TYR A 111 -16.03 0.27 8.62
C TYR A 111 -14.85 1.19 8.30
N ALA A 112 -13.71 0.65 7.88
CA ALA A 112 -12.55 1.44 7.55
C ALA A 112 -11.64 0.77 6.50
N PHE A 113 -10.94 1.61 5.76
CA PHE A 113 -9.96 1.25 4.76
C PHE A 113 -8.57 1.69 5.16
N GLY A 114 -7.57 0.83 4.93
CA GLY A 114 -6.19 1.10 5.34
C GLY A 114 -5.17 0.84 4.25
N ILE A 115 -4.09 1.62 4.24
CA ILE A 115 -2.93 1.39 3.40
C ILE A 115 -1.65 1.89 4.10
N LEU A 116 -0.58 1.10 4.01
CA LEU A 116 0.79 1.53 4.29
C LEU A 116 1.53 1.64 2.95
N SER A 117 2.18 2.77 2.73
CA SER A 117 2.99 2.97 1.53
C SER A 117 4.01 4.09 1.71
N SER A 118 5.22 3.89 1.20
CA SER A 118 6.25 4.93 1.05
C SER A 118 5.93 5.90 -0.09
N HIS A 119 5.09 5.49 -1.04
CA HIS A 119 4.70 6.32 -2.19
C HIS A 119 3.50 7.22 -1.86
N LEU A 120 3.72 8.54 -1.89
CA LEU A 120 2.67 9.57 -1.75
C LEU A 120 1.48 9.33 -2.69
N ALA A 121 1.74 8.88 -3.92
CA ALA A 121 0.71 8.63 -4.92
C ALA A 121 -0.28 7.53 -4.51
N ALA A 122 0.16 6.52 -3.75
CA ALA A 122 -0.71 5.44 -3.26
C ALA A 122 -1.59 5.95 -2.11
N ILE A 123 -1.03 6.71 -1.17
CA ILE A 123 -1.79 7.36 -0.09
C ILE A 123 -2.86 8.29 -0.69
N MET A 124 -2.48 9.15 -1.63
CA MET A 124 -3.40 10.05 -2.32
C MET A 124 -4.50 9.30 -3.09
N ALA A 125 -4.18 8.13 -3.66
CA ALA A 125 -5.17 7.31 -4.34
C ALA A 125 -6.22 6.76 -3.36
N GLY A 126 -5.79 6.27 -2.19
CA GLY A 126 -6.68 5.76 -1.13
C GLY A 126 -7.56 6.85 -0.53
N LEU A 127 -6.97 8.01 -0.20
CA LEU A 127 -7.71 9.17 0.31
C LEU A 127 -8.81 9.65 -0.64
N ARG A 128 -8.60 9.52 -1.96
CA ARG A 128 -9.60 9.86 -2.98
C ARG A 128 -10.62 8.75 -3.23
N ALA A 129 -10.21 7.49 -3.08
CA ALA A 129 -11.08 6.34 -3.32
C ALA A 129 -12.11 6.15 -2.21
N TRP A 130 -11.71 6.36 -0.95
CA TRP A 130 -12.53 6.05 0.22
C TRP A 130 -12.93 7.28 1.03
N GLY A 131 -12.43 8.46 0.67
CA GLY A 131 -12.70 9.73 1.36
C GLY A 131 -12.92 10.86 0.37
N LYS A 132 -12.79 12.12 0.83
CA LYS A 132 -12.93 13.31 -0.03
C LYS A 132 -11.57 13.88 -0.45
N GLY A 133 -10.51 13.06 -0.39
CA GLY A 133 -9.14 13.46 -0.70
C GLY A 133 -8.41 14.13 0.48
N ILE A 134 -7.20 14.63 0.19
CA ILE A 134 -6.23 15.13 1.19
C ILE A 134 -6.73 16.31 2.03
N GLU A 135 -7.66 17.11 1.52
CA GLU A 135 -8.19 18.28 2.24
C GLU A 135 -9.16 17.92 3.37
N SER A 136 -9.52 16.64 3.48
CA SER A 136 -10.56 16.16 4.39
C SER A 136 -10.13 14.95 5.22
N VAL A 137 -8.82 14.73 5.35
CA VAL A 137 -8.29 13.57 6.08
C VAL A 137 -8.64 13.69 7.55
N ASP A 138 -9.46 12.77 8.05
CA ASP A 138 -9.74 12.63 9.47
C ASP A 138 -8.67 11.77 10.13
N MET A 139 -7.77 12.42 10.88
CA MET A 139 -6.69 11.75 11.61
C MET A 139 -7.16 11.14 12.94
N ASN A 140 -8.40 11.39 13.39
CA ASN A 140 -8.91 10.87 14.66
C ASN A 140 -9.03 9.34 14.62
N LEU A 141 -9.51 8.77 13.51
CA LEU A 141 -9.60 7.32 13.37
C LEU A 141 -8.23 6.65 13.54
N VAL A 142 -7.19 7.22 12.91
CA VAL A 142 -5.82 6.70 13.03
C VAL A 142 -5.31 6.84 14.46
N LYS A 143 -5.55 8.00 15.09
CA LYS A 143 -5.13 8.29 16.46
C LYS A 143 -5.77 7.36 17.48
N GLU A 144 -7.07 7.12 17.37
CA GLU A 144 -7.86 6.38 18.35
C GLU A 144 -7.79 4.87 18.12
N CYS A 145 -7.87 4.43 16.86
CA CYS A 145 -8.02 3.01 16.53
C CYS A 145 -6.80 2.41 15.81
N GLY A 146 -5.88 3.22 15.30
CA GLY A 146 -4.81 2.74 14.40
C GLY A 146 -3.94 1.65 15.00
N ALA A 147 -3.52 1.80 16.25
CA ALA A 147 -2.71 0.80 16.96
C ALA A 147 -3.46 -0.53 17.10
N GLY A 148 -4.74 -0.48 17.49
CA GLY A 148 -5.57 -1.69 17.66
C GLY A 148 -5.87 -2.39 16.35
N ILE A 149 -6.24 -1.62 15.31
CA ILE A 149 -6.51 -2.14 13.96
C ILE A 149 -5.29 -2.87 13.40
N MET A 150 -4.10 -2.26 13.52
CA MET A 150 -2.86 -2.88 13.05
C MET A 150 -2.53 -4.13 13.86
N ALA A 151 -2.60 -4.07 15.19
CA ALA A 151 -2.32 -5.22 16.06
C ALA A 151 -3.24 -6.44 15.80
N ALA A 152 -4.49 -6.19 15.39
CA ALA A 152 -5.44 -7.24 15.02
C ALA A 152 -5.24 -7.80 13.61
N SER A 153 -4.36 -7.21 12.80
CA SER A 153 -4.19 -7.60 11.40
C SER A 153 -3.68 -9.05 11.28
N PRO A 154 -4.25 -9.87 10.38
CA PRO A 154 -3.70 -11.19 10.05
C PRO A 154 -2.38 -11.07 9.27
N VAL A 155 -2.12 -9.91 8.66
CA VAL A 155 -0.94 -9.65 7.83
C VAL A 155 0.23 -9.27 8.72
N GLN A 156 1.27 -10.11 8.76
CA GLN A 156 2.38 -9.96 9.70
C GLN A 156 3.07 -8.59 9.61
N TYR A 157 3.37 -8.10 8.40
CA TYR A 157 4.08 -6.82 8.25
C TYR A 157 3.25 -5.63 8.77
N VAL A 158 1.92 -5.68 8.63
CA VAL A 158 1.01 -4.65 9.17
C VAL A 158 0.98 -4.75 10.69
N ARG A 159 0.83 -5.97 11.22
CA ARG A 159 0.72 -6.23 12.66
C ARG A 159 1.97 -5.84 13.44
N GLU A 160 3.14 -6.04 12.86
CA GLU A 160 4.43 -5.78 13.51
C GLU A 160 4.97 -4.37 13.26
N ALA A 161 4.37 -3.62 12.33
CA ALA A 161 4.79 -2.26 12.03
C ALA A 161 4.57 -1.33 13.23
N LYS A 162 5.60 -0.54 13.54
CA LYS A 162 5.59 0.35 14.72
C LYS A 162 5.15 1.74 14.31
N LEU A 163 4.04 2.19 14.87
CA LEU A 163 3.54 3.55 14.70
C LEU A 163 4.55 4.58 15.20
N ARG A 164 4.77 5.64 14.41
CA ARG A 164 5.68 6.74 14.70
C ARG A 164 5.11 8.06 14.18
N GLY A 165 5.38 9.13 14.91
CA GLY A 165 4.98 10.49 14.57
C GLY A 165 4.22 11.17 15.70
N SER A 166 4.06 12.49 15.58
CA SER A 166 3.40 13.35 16.56
C SER A 166 1.98 12.89 16.94
N LEU A 167 1.32 12.14 16.05
CA LEU A 167 0.01 11.56 16.30
C LEU A 167 0.00 10.48 17.39
N PHE A 168 1.15 9.82 17.61
CA PHE A 168 1.31 8.69 18.53
C PHE A 168 2.23 9.00 19.73
N GLY A 169 2.71 10.25 19.86
CA GLY A 169 3.62 10.71 20.90
C GLY A 169 4.54 11.84 20.40
N SER A 170 5.31 12.50 21.27
CA SER A 170 6.21 13.59 20.83
C SER A 170 7.40 13.05 20.04
N VAL A 171 7.67 13.63 18.86
CA VAL A 171 8.83 13.32 18.01
C VAL A 171 9.38 14.63 17.44
N ASP A 172 10.69 14.83 17.54
CA ASP A 172 11.34 16.13 17.22
C ASP A 172 11.80 16.25 15.75
N ASP A 173 11.31 15.39 14.87
CA ASP A 173 11.75 15.27 13.47
C ASP A 173 10.67 15.65 12.44
N GLY A 174 9.56 16.25 12.86
CA GLY A 174 8.48 16.68 11.96
C GLY A 174 7.62 15.55 11.39
N THR A 175 7.84 14.28 11.80
CA THR A 175 6.98 13.15 11.43
C THR A 175 5.61 13.28 12.09
N VAL A 176 4.52 13.13 11.33
CA VAL A 176 3.15 13.17 11.91
C VAL A 176 2.52 11.79 12.01
N CYS A 177 2.49 11.01 10.92
CA CYS A 177 1.81 9.72 10.90
C CYS A 177 2.44 8.72 9.91
N CYS A 178 3.29 7.84 10.44
CA CYS A 178 3.92 6.77 9.68
C CYS A 178 4.01 5.48 10.52
N ALA A 179 4.38 4.38 9.87
CA ALA A 179 4.78 3.15 10.54
C ALA A 179 6.17 2.72 10.03
N ALA A 180 7.03 2.25 10.93
CA ALA A 180 8.37 1.79 10.56
C ALA A 180 8.31 0.47 9.76
N THR A 181 8.50 0.58 8.45
CA THR A 181 8.54 -0.50 7.44
C THR A 181 9.53 -0.06 6.34
N LEU A 182 10.48 -0.92 5.99
CA LEU A 182 11.70 -0.52 5.27
C LEU A 182 11.45 0.16 3.90
N THR A 183 11.84 1.45 3.80
CA THR A 183 12.42 2.26 2.69
C THR A 183 11.62 3.37 1.95
N GLU A 184 12.36 4.49 1.81
CA GLU A 184 12.36 5.70 0.94
C GLU A 184 11.24 6.76 0.95
N VAL A 185 11.70 8.02 0.86
CA VAL A 185 11.02 9.27 1.20
C VAL A 185 10.81 10.11 -0.06
N MET A 186 9.68 10.82 -0.15
CA MET A 186 9.44 11.78 -1.23
C MET A 186 8.92 13.13 -0.69
N GLU A 187 9.38 14.21 -1.31
CA GLU A 187 9.13 15.60 -0.93
C GLU A 187 7.97 16.27 -1.71
N ARG A 188 7.32 17.23 -1.03
CA ARG A 188 6.57 18.43 -1.47
C ARG A 188 5.04 18.40 -1.71
N GLY A 189 4.39 19.32 -0.96
CA GLY A 189 2.99 19.76 -0.91
C GLY A 189 2.64 20.17 0.53
N GLU A 190 1.53 20.88 0.79
CA GLU A 190 0.96 20.93 2.16
C GLU A 190 0.55 19.50 2.53
N TRP A 191 1.43 18.82 3.26
CA TRP A 191 1.39 17.38 3.42
C TRP A 191 1.12 17.05 4.90
N PRO A 192 -0.08 16.52 5.24
CA PRO A 192 -0.51 16.39 6.63
C PRO A 192 0.16 15.24 7.38
N PHE A 193 0.88 14.34 6.69
CA PHE A 193 1.57 13.21 7.33
C PHE A 193 3.00 13.54 7.78
N GLY A 194 3.49 14.77 7.50
CA GLY A 194 4.82 15.21 7.89
C GLY A 194 5.94 14.57 7.08
N GLU A 195 7.18 14.70 7.54
CA GLU A 195 8.32 14.05 6.91
C GLU A 195 8.24 12.52 7.08
N LEU A 196 8.70 11.77 6.07
CA LEU A 196 8.85 10.32 6.17
C LEU A 196 10.30 10.01 6.57
N PRO A 197 10.58 9.39 7.72
CA PRO A 197 11.93 8.93 8.03
C PRO A 197 12.35 7.75 7.14
N GLU A 198 13.65 7.55 6.94
CA GLU A 198 14.15 6.35 6.27
C GLU A 198 13.68 5.10 7.01
N GLY A 199 13.14 4.14 6.25
CA GLY A 199 12.66 2.89 6.84
C GLY A 199 11.25 2.97 7.43
N CYS A 200 10.47 3.99 7.07
CA CYS A 200 9.06 4.12 7.42
C CYS A 200 8.18 4.22 6.16
N GLU A 201 6.91 3.89 6.30
CA GLU A 201 5.85 4.14 5.32
C GLU A 201 4.77 5.03 5.93
N PHE A 202 4.13 5.87 5.11
CA PHE A 202 2.98 6.64 5.59
C PHE A 202 1.81 5.69 5.88
N LEU A 203 1.08 5.99 6.96
CA LEU A 203 -0.13 5.26 7.33
C LEU A 203 -1.35 6.13 7.07
N ALA A 204 -2.29 5.64 6.27
CA ALA A 204 -3.61 6.22 6.15
C ALA A 204 -4.69 5.21 6.56
N LEU A 205 -5.60 5.63 7.43
CA LEU A 205 -6.86 4.95 7.72
C LEU A 205 -8.02 5.89 7.40
N ILE A 206 -8.96 5.42 6.59
CA ILE A 206 -10.11 6.19 6.12
C ILE A 206 -11.36 5.46 6.60
N GLN A 207 -12.26 6.16 7.30
CA GLN A 207 -13.54 5.59 7.69
C GLN A 207 -14.42 5.40 6.44
N GLY A 208 -15.07 4.24 6.32
CA GLY A 208 -16.10 4.00 5.30
C GLY A 208 -17.28 4.95 5.47
N VAL A 209 -17.96 5.23 4.35
CA VAL A 209 -19.15 6.11 4.29
C VAL A 209 -20.41 5.27 4.36
#